data_AF-A0A5C9E2D3-F1
#
_entry.id   AF-A0A5C9E2D3-F1
#
_cell.length_a   1.000
_cell.length_b   1.000
_cell.length_c   1.000
_cell.angle_alpha   90.00
_cell.angle_beta   90.00
_cell.angle_gamma   90.00
#
_symmetry.space_group_name_H-M   'P 1'
#
loop_
_entity.id
_entity.type
_entity.pdbx_description
1 polymer ?
#
loop_
_entity_poly.entity_id
_entity_poly.type
_entity_poly.pdbx_seq_one_letter_code
_entity_poly.pdbx_strand_id
1 'polypeptide(L)' 'MRTSKKIELIGKILDRYDERVCFYCGGVLNGNLEPGMRNDLEGDDFCNYCGHYINEEDDWGESCLKAIEKVIYDEKFEP' A
#
# COMPACT_ATOMS: atom_id res chain seq x y z
N MET A 1 -18.58 2.63 -4.18
CA MET A 1 -18.57 1.58 -3.13
C MET A 1 -19.53 1.96 -2.00
N ARG A 2 -20.10 1.01 -1.23
CA ARG A 2 -20.94 1.35 -0.06
C ARG A 2 -20.10 1.97 1.05
N THR A 3 -20.65 2.92 1.81
CA THR A 3 -19.94 3.65 2.89
C THR A 3 -19.31 2.71 3.93
N SER A 4 -20.03 1.66 4.36
CA SER A 4 -19.48 0.68 5.31
C SER A 4 -18.22 -0.01 4.80
N LYS A 5 -18.18 -0.33 3.50
CA LYS A 5 -17.02 -0.96 2.86
C LYS A 5 -15.85 0.03 2.69
N LYS A 6 -16.12 1.32 2.48
CA LYS A 6 -15.09 2.37 2.51
C LYS A 6 -14.42 2.44 3.89
N ILE A 7 -15.22 2.48 4.96
CA ILE A 7 -14.70 2.52 6.34
C ILE A 7 -13.83 1.29 6.63
N GLU A 8 -14.27 0.10 6.23
CA GLU A 8 -13.48 -1.14 6.39
C GLU A 8 -12.13 -1.08 5.68
N LEU A 9 -12.11 -0.61 4.43
CA LEU A 9 -10.87 -0.50 3.66
C LEU A 9 -9.92 0.55 4.21
N ILE A 10 -10.45 1.70 4.67
CA ILE A 10 -9.66 2.73 5.34
C ILE A 10 -9.03 2.15 6.62
N GLY A 11 -9.79 1.41 7.43
CA GLY A 11 -9.27 0.72 8.61
C GLY A 11 -8.09 -0.20 8.27
N LYS A 12 -8.25 -1.03 7.22
CA LYS A 12 -7.17 -1.90 6.74
C LYS A 12 -5.94 -1.13 6.27
N ILE A 13 -6.11 0.01 5.61
CA ILE A 13 -4.97 0.85 5.19
C ILE A 13 -4.22 1.39 6.43
N LEU A 14 -4.94 1.79 7.48
CA LEU A 14 -4.35 2.27 8.72
C LEU A 14 -3.61 1.13 9.47
N ASP A 15 -4.18 -0.06 9.53
CA ASP A 15 -3.50 -1.22 10.12
C ASP A 15 -2.17 -1.50 9.37
N ARG A 16 -2.21 -1.47 8.03
CA ARG A 16 -1.03 -1.66 7.16
C ARG A 16 0.02 -0.54 7.29
N TYR A 17 -0.42 0.68 7.63
CA TYR A 17 0.47 1.79 7.94
C TYR A 17 1.31 1.52 9.17
N ASP A 18 0.69 1.03 10.24
CA ASP A 18 1.39 0.67 11.47
C ASP A 18 2.32 -0.54 11.26
N GLU A 19 1.90 -1.50 10.44
CA GLU A 19 2.68 -2.70 10.09
C GLU A 19 3.81 -2.44 9.09
N ARG A 20 3.88 -1.25 8.46
CA ARG A 20 4.87 -0.89 7.42
C ARG A 20 4.84 -1.85 6.22
N VAL A 21 3.63 -2.21 5.77
CA VAL A 21 3.41 -3.10 4.62
C VAL A 21 2.59 -2.43 3.53
N CYS A 22 2.45 -3.09 2.38
CA CYS A 22 1.73 -2.55 1.24
C CYS A 22 0.28 -2.15 1.58
N PHE A 23 -0.09 -0.88 1.41
CA PHE A 23 -1.46 -0.39 1.65
C PHE A 23 -2.54 -1.07 0.83
N TYR A 24 -2.20 -1.62 -0.34
CA TYR A 24 -3.16 -2.24 -1.26
C TYR A 24 -3.43 -3.70 -0.91
N CYS A 25 -2.39 -4.54 -0.82
CA CYS A 25 -2.54 -5.98 -0.59
C CYS A 25 -2.04 -6.47 0.78
N GLY A 26 -1.32 -5.65 1.55
CA GLY A 26 -0.68 -6.04 2.81
C GLY A 26 0.62 -6.83 2.64
N GLY A 27 1.11 -7.00 1.41
CA GLY A 27 2.39 -7.65 1.13
C GLY A 27 3.59 -6.83 1.60
N VAL A 28 4.68 -7.52 1.90
CA VAL A 28 5.97 -6.89 2.25
C VAL A 28 6.52 -6.14 1.03
N LEU A 29 6.98 -4.90 1.24
CA LEU A 29 7.58 -4.07 0.19
C LEU A 29 8.98 -4.57 -0.18
N ASN A 30 9.39 -4.30 -1.42
CA ASN A 30 10.61 -4.83 -2.01
C ASN A 30 11.86 -4.49 -1.20
N GLY A 31 11.97 -3.26 -0.68
CA GLY A 31 13.10 -2.81 0.15
C GLY A 31 13.23 -3.59 1.46
N ASN A 32 12.13 -4.14 1.97
CA ASN A 32 12.07 -4.91 3.20
C ASN A 32 12.26 -6.43 3.00
N LEU A 33 12.43 -6.89 1.76
CA LEU A 33 12.68 -8.30 1.46
C LEU A 33 14.18 -8.63 1.54
N GLU A 34 14.49 -9.90 1.81
CA GLU A 34 15.86 -10.40 1.76
C GLU A 34 16.41 -10.37 0.32
N PRO A 35 17.73 -10.19 0.11
CA PRO A 35 18.33 -10.05 -1.23
C PRO A 35 18.02 -11.16 -2.25
N GLY A 36 17.58 -12.35 -1.82
CA GLY A 36 17.16 -13.43 -2.74
C GLY A 36 15.67 -13.43 -3.11
N MET A 37 14.88 -12.57 -2.46
CA MET A 37 13.43 -12.40 -2.64
C MET A 37 13.07 -11.06 -3.27
N ARG A 38 14.02 -10.12 -3.28
CA ARG A 38 13.88 -8.82 -3.93
C ARG A 38 13.78 -8.98 -5.43
N ASN A 39 12.98 -8.12 -6.05
CA ASN A 39 13.06 -7.86 -7.47
C ASN A 39 14.05 -6.70 -7.66
N ASP A 40 15.29 -7.02 -8.01
CA ASP A 40 16.38 -6.05 -8.16
C ASP A 40 16.18 -5.08 -9.34
N LEU A 41 15.21 -5.34 -10.22
CA LEU A 41 14.82 -4.42 -11.30
C LEU A 41 13.89 -3.31 -10.82
N GLU A 42 13.35 -3.44 -9.60
CA GLU A 42 12.35 -2.55 -9.04
C GLU A 42 12.87 -1.80 -7.81
N GLY A 43 12.30 -0.63 -7.55
CA GLY A 43 12.63 0.19 -6.39
C GLY A 43 12.25 -0.46 -5.05
N ASP A 44 12.77 0.09 -3.94
CA ASP A 44 12.47 -0.37 -2.58
C ASP A 44 10.97 -0.24 -2.25
N ASP A 45 10.32 0.77 -2.83
CA ASP A 45 8.92 1.14 -2.66
C ASP A 45 7.93 0.25 -3.43
N PHE A 46 8.43 -0.68 -4.23
CA PHE A 46 7.62 -1.58 -5.03
C PHE A 46 7.01 -2.72 -4.19
N CYS A 47 5.73 -3.05 -4.42
CA CYS A 47 5.13 -4.26 -3.88
C CYS A 47 5.17 -5.41 -4.89
N ASN A 48 5.98 -6.44 -4.60
CA ASN A 48 6.13 -7.63 -5.45
C ASN A 48 4.85 -8.49 -5.58
N TYR A 49 3.86 -8.28 -4.71
CA TYR A 49 2.64 -9.09 -4.68
C TYR A 49 1.53 -8.53 -5.58
N CYS A 50 1.32 -7.22 -5.56
CA CYS A 50 0.24 -6.58 -6.34
C CYS A 50 0.75 -5.64 -7.43
N GLY A 51 2.06 -5.45 -7.57
CA GLY A 51 2.66 -4.63 -8.64
C GLY A 51 2.45 -3.12 -8.47
N HIS A 52 2.08 -2.67 -7.27
CA HIS A 52 1.91 -1.25 -6.96
C HIS A 52 3.17 -0.70 -6.27
N TYR A 53 3.56 0.51 -6.66
CA TYR A 53 4.55 1.29 -5.93
C TYR A 53 3.87 2.06 -4.80
N ILE A 54 4.48 2.06 -3.63
CA ILE A 54 4.10 2.89 -2.49
C ILE A 54 5.26 3.80 -2.21
N ASN A 55 5.29 4.93 -2.90
CA ASN A 55 6.37 5.90 -2.83
C ASN A 55 6.77 6.17 -1.37
N GLU A 56 7.90 5.60 -0.94
CA GLU A 56 8.43 5.76 0.42
C GLU A 56 9.22 7.07 0.55
N GLU A 57 9.58 7.69 -0.59
CA GLU A 57 10.24 8.99 -0.62
C GLU A 57 9.27 10.15 -0.35
N ASP A 58 7.98 9.97 -0.69
CA ASP A 58 6.91 10.75 -0.06
C ASP A 58 6.73 10.19 1.36
N ASP A 59 6.62 11.06 2.36
CA ASP A 59 6.33 10.68 3.74
C ASP A 59 5.32 9.53 3.77
N TRP A 60 5.65 8.43 4.46
CA TRP A 60 4.77 7.25 4.59
C TRP A 60 3.33 7.65 4.96
N GLY A 61 3.16 8.74 5.71
CA GLY A 61 1.87 9.36 6.00
C GLY A 61 1.16 9.92 4.77
N GLU A 62 1.86 10.61 3.87
CA GLU A 62 1.31 11.11 2.61
C GLU A 62 0.88 9.95 1.69
N SER A 63 1.70 8.91 1.56
CA SER A 63 1.35 7.71 0.78
C SER A 63 0.12 6.99 1.35
N CYS A 64 -0.04 6.96 2.67
CA CYS A 64 -1.24 6.46 3.35
C CYS A 64 -2.48 7.33 3.03
N LEU A 65 -2.34 8.66 3.09
CA LEU A 65 -3.43 9.59 2.77
C LEU A 65 -3.87 9.44 1.31
N LYS A 66 -2.94 9.33 0.36
CA LYS A 66 -3.24 9.08 -1.07
C LYS A 66 -4.01 7.76 -1.26
N ALA A 67 -3.64 6.70 -0.53
CA ALA A 67 -4.39 5.43 -0.57
C ALA A 67 -5.83 5.59 -0.03
N ILE A 68 -6.01 6.33 1.06
CA ILE A 68 -7.33 6.64 1.64
C ILE A 68 -8.17 7.49 0.68
N GLU A 69 -7.59 8.51 0.06
CA GLU A 69 -8.28 9.36 -0.93
C GLU A 69 -8.84 8.53 -2.09
N LYS A 70 -8.08 7.57 -2.62
CA LYS A 70 -8.57 6.66 -3.66
C LYS A 70 -9.81 5.88 -3.22
N VAL A 71 -9.83 5.40 -1.97
CA VAL A 71 -11.00 4.71 -1.40
C VAL A 71 -12.19 5.67 -1.25
N ILE A 72 -11.95 6.90 -0.81
CA ILE A 72 -12.99 7.93 -0.65
C ILE A 72 -13.62 8.27 -2.01
N TYR A 73 -12.81 8.44 -3.05
CA TYR A 73 -13.25 8.83 -4.39
C TYR A 73 -13.68 7.66 -5.28
N ASP A 74 -13.73 6.43 -4.75
CA ASP A 74 -14.07 5.22 -5.51
C ASP A 74 -13.17 4.99 -6.73
N GLU A 75 -11.92 5.46 -6.66
CA GLU A 75 -10.89 5.10 -7.62
C GLU A 75 -10.54 3.63 -7.47
N LYS A 76 -10.00 3.01 -8.53
CA LYS A 76 -9.67 1.57 -8.55
C LYS A 76 -8.70 1.21 -7.43
N PHE A 77 -9.27 0.81 -6.29
CA PHE A 77 -8.59 0.25 -5.15
C PHE A 77 -9.06 -1.19 -5.04
N GLU A 78 -8.25 -2.12 -5.55
CA GLU A 78 -8.50 -3.55 -5.40
C GLU A 78 -7.63 -4.07 -4.24
N PRO A 79 -8.24 -4.74 -3.24
CA PRO A 79 -7.51 -5.36 -2.14
C PRO A 79 -6.67 -6.57 -2.58
#